data_AF-A0A0P7KFT6-F1
#
_entry.id   AF-A0A0P7KFT6-F1
#
_cell.length_a   1.000
_cell.length_b   1.000
_cell.length_c   1.000
_cell.angle_alpha   90.00
_cell.angle_beta   90.00
_cell.angle_gamma   90.00
#
_symmetry.space_group_name_H-M   'P 1'
#
loop_
_entity.id
_entity.type
_entity.pdbx_description
1 polymer ?
#
loop_
_entity_poly.entity_id
_entity_poly.type
_entity_poly.pdbx_seq_one_letter_code
_entity_poly.pdbx_strand_id
1 'polypeptide(L)' 'MKPVNLNRYRKEKARAEQKARADENAVKFGRTKAQKAVEKADKDRVIRLFDGHKREDDT' A
#
# COMPACT_ATOMS: atom_id res chain seq x y z
N MET A 1 -1.46 -38.61 17.65
CA MET A 1 -1.62 -37.21 17.17
C MET A 1 -0.72 -36.33 18.03
N LYS A 2 0.26 -35.63 17.43
CA LYS A 2 1.20 -34.80 18.20
C LYS A 2 0.45 -33.60 18.79
N PRO A 3 0.62 -33.26 20.08
CA PRO A 3 -0.08 -32.14 20.68
C PRO A 3 0.36 -30.83 20.02
N VAL A 4 -0.59 -30.08 19.45
CA VAL A 4 -0.34 -28.77 18.87
C VAL A 4 -0.18 -27.76 20.00
N ASN A 5 0.99 -27.14 20.07
CA ASN A 5 1.26 -26.10 21.06
C ASN A 5 0.60 -24.78 20.63
N LEU A 6 -0.57 -24.50 21.21
CA LEU A 6 -1.36 -23.30 20.94
C LEU A 6 -0.63 -21.99 21.26
N ASN A 7 0.36 -22.01 22.17
CA ASN A 7 1.15 -20.82 22.50
C ASN A 7 2.10 -20.43 21.36
N ARG A 8 2.63 -21.40 20.61
CA ARG A 8 3.43 -21.13 19.40
C ARG A 8 2.58 -20.50 18.32
N TYR A 9 1.40 -21.05 18.07
CA TYR A 9 0.46 -20.54 17.09
C TYR A 9 0.01 -19.10 17.40
N ARG A 10 -0.32 -18.80 18.66
CA ARG A 10 -0.66 -17.44 19.09
C ARG A 10 0.49 -16.45 18.87
N LYS A 11 1.73 -16.85 19.17
CA LYS A 11 2.92 -16.01 18.92
C LYS A 11 3.16 -15.78 17.43
N GLU A 12 2.98 -16.81 16.60
CA GLU A 12 3.11 -16.68 15.15
C GLU A 12 2.05 -15.74 14.58
N LYS A 13 0.78 -15.87 15.00
CA LYS A 13 -0.29 -14.96 14.61
C LYS A 13 0.01 -13.50 15.02
N ALA A 14 0.44 -13.28 16.27
CA ALA A 14 0.77 -11.95 16.76
C ALA A 14 1.96 -11.32 15.99
N ARG A 15 2.97 -12.11 15.60
CA ARG A 15 4.07 -11.63 14.76
C ARG A 15 3.62 -11.28 13.36
N ALA A 16 2.74 -12.09 12.76
CA ALA A 16 2.18 -11.81 11.44
C ALA A 16 1.36 -10.50 11.43
N GLU A 17 0.51 -10.29 12.43
CA GLU A 17 -0.27 -9.06 12.59
C GLU A 17 0.61 -7.82 12.85
N GLN A 18 1.73 -7.96 13.55
CA GLN A 18 2.68 -6.87 13.73
C GLN A 18 3.41 -6.53 12.42
N LYS A 19 3.81 -7.55 11.65
CA LYS A 19 4.45 -7.35 10.34
C LYS A 19 3.52 -6.63 9.36
N ALA A 20 2.27 -7.06 9.24
CA ALA A 20 1.28 -6.41 8.39
C ALA A 20 1.08 -4.92 8.76
N ARG A 21 0.98 -4.62 10.07
CA ARG A 21 0.89 -3.24 10.56
C ARG A 21 2.16 -2.43 10.27
N ALA A 22 3.34 -3.03 10.40
CA ALA A 22 4.60 -2.38 10.07
C ALA A 22 4.71 -2.06 8.57
N ASP A 23 4.29 -2.98 7.70
CA ASP A 23 4.26 -2.78 6.26
C ASP A 23 3.26 -1.67 5.88
N GLU A 24 2.06 -1.66 6.48
CA GLU A 24 1.11 -0.57 6.31
C GLU A 24 1.67 0.78 6.75
N ASN A 25 2.36 0.83 7.89
CA ASN A 25 2.96 2.05 8.41
C ASN A 25 4.17 2.48 7.57
N ALA A 26 4.95 1.55 7.02
CA ALA A 26 6.02 1.86 6.07
C ALA A 26 5.47 2.48 4.79
N VAL A 27 4.31 2.01 4.31
CA VAL A 27 3.64 2.62 3.15
C VAL A 27 3.05 3.99 3.50
N LYS A 28 2.38 4.12 4.65
CA LYS A 28 1.71 5.36 5.09
C LYS A 28 2.70 6.46 5.49
N PHE A 29 3.74 6.09 6.23
CA PHE A 29 4.67 7.02 6.89
C PHE A 29 6.13 6.90 6.40
N GLY A 30 6.51 5.83 5.72
CA GLY A 30 7.88 5.63 5.20
C GLY A 30 8.18 6.36 3.90
N ARG A 31 7.17 6.90 3.21
CA ARG A 31 7.40 7.77 2.05
C ARG A 31 7.86 9.15 2.50
N THR A 32 9.06 9.54 2.07
CA THR A 32 9.59 10.88 2.31
C THR A 32 8.81 11.93 1.52
N LYS A 33 8.89 13.20 1.92
CA LYS A 33 8.21 14.31 1.19
C LYS A 33 8.59 14.34 -0.30
N ALA A 34 9.86 14.05 -0.62
CA ALA A 34 10.36 13.99 -1.99
C ALA A 34 9.69 12.87 -2.80
N GLN A 35 9.56 11.66 -2.24
CA GLN A 35 8.90 10.53 -2.89
C GLN A 35 7.41 10.81 -3.12
N LYS A 36 6.72 11.42 -2.14
CA LYS A 36 5.31 11.83 -2.30
C LYS A 36 5.14 12.87 -3.41
N ALA A 37 6.10 13.79 -3.57
CA ALA A 37 6.06 14.81 -4.63
C ALA A 37 6.24 14.20 -6.02
N VAL A 38 7.18 13.26 -6.18
CA VAL A 38 7.39 12.52 -7.44
C VAL A 38 6.15 11.72 -7.82
N GLU A 39 5.59 10.95 -6.89
CA GLU A 39 4.36 10.19 -7.15
C GLU A 39 3.17 11.08 -7.51
N LYS A 40 3.05 12.25 -6.87
CA LYS A 40 2.00 13.23 -7.21
C LYS A 40 2.21 13.77 -8.63
N ALA A 41 3.42 14.17 -8.98
CA ALA A 41 3.74 14.66 -10.32
C ALA A 41 3.48 13.61 -11.40
N ASP A 42 3.79 12.34 -11.12
CA ASP A 42 3.47 11.23 -12.02
C ASP A 42 1.97 11.01 -12.17
N LYS A 43 1.21 11.04 -11.07
CA LYS A 43 -0.26 10.96 -11.13
C LYS A 43 -0.86 12.12 -11.94
N ASP A 44 -0.41 13.35 -11.71
CA ASP A 44 -0.89 14.53 -12.41
C ASP A 44 -0.52 14.49 -13.91
N ARG A 45 0.63 13.91 -14.27
CA ARG A 45 1.01 13.66 -15.67
C ARG A 45 0.09 12.63 -16.32
N VAL A 46 -0.19 11.54 -15.61
CA VAL A 46 -1.08 10.47 -16.09
C VAL A 46 -2.52 10.99 -16.26
N ILE A 47 -3.03 11.74 -15.30
CA ILE A 47 -4.37 12.37 -15.38
C ILE A 47 -4.43 13.27 -16.61
N ARG A 48 -3.47 14.19 -16.78
CA ARG A 48 -3.45 15.09 -17.95
C ARG A 48 -3.34 14.34 -19.29
N LEU A 49 -2.57 13.26 -19.32
CA LEU A 49 -2.46 12.41 -20.51
C LEU A 49 -3.82 11.79 -20.83
N PHE A 50 -4.51 11.19 -19.86
CA PHE A 50 -5.82 10.60 -20.07
C PHE A 50 -6.91 11.64 -20.34
N ASP A 51 -6.85 12.81 -19.72
CA ASP A 51 -7.79 13.92 -19.93
C ASP A 51 -7.67 14.48 -21.35
N GLY A 52 -6.44 14.67 -21.86
CA GLY A 52 -6.21 15.04 -23.27
C GLY A 52 -6.57 13.93 -24.27
N HIS A 53 -6.73 12.68 -23.81
CA HIS A 53 -7.20 11.56 -24.62
C HIS A 53 -8.69 11.25 -24.45
N LYS A 54 -9.38 11.88 -23.48
CA LYS A 54 -10.84 11.87 -23.44
C LYS A 54 -11.33 12.76 -24.58
N ARG A 55 -11.74 12.12 -25.67
CA ARG A 55 -12.67 12.75 -26.61
C ARG A 55 -13.98 12.99 -25.86
N GLU A 56 -14.69 14.05 -26.19
CA GLU A 56 -16.05 14.32 -25.71
C GLU A 56 -17.05 13.27 -26.25
N ASP A 57 -16.76 11.98 -26.08
CA ASP A 57 -17.60 10.86 -26.47
C ASP A 57 -18.48 10.40 -25.28
N ASP A 58 -18.99 11.37 -24.50
CA ASP A 58 -20.23 11.22 -23.73
C ASP A 58 -21.31 12.02 -24.48
N THR A 59 -21.70 11.53 -25.67
CA THR A 59 -22.98 11.86 -26.31
C THR A 59 -23.87 10.62 -26.26
#